data_AF-A0A3S0DEY4-F1
#
_entry.id   AF-A0A3S0DEY4-F1
#
_cell.length_a   1.000
_cell.length_b   1.000
_cell.length_c   1.000
_cell.angle_alpha   90.00
_cell.angle_beta   90.00
_cell.angle_gamma   90.00
#
_symmetry.space_group_name_H-M   'P 1'
#
loop_
_entity.id
_entity.type
_entity.pdbx_description
1 polymer ?
#
loop_
_entity_poly.entity_id
_entity_poly.type
_entity_poly.pdbx_seq_one_letter_code
_entity_poly.pdbx_strand_id
1 'polypeptide(L)'
;MNKIKNLIAKYPFLAFVMNRYVLVLILFSVWMLFFDNYSYLEHRVLDKEIQEIEDNIQYYKTEIKKDSIKIKELKNDDRVEKYAREKYYMKRDNEDIYIIEFEDEKKAAAEKTTSNN
;
A
#
# COMPACT_ATOMS: atom_id res chain seq x y z
N MET A 1 -52.89 4.44 28.51
CA MET A 1 -52.02 3.31 28.95
C MET A 1 -52.48 1.91 28.53
N ASN A 2 -53.69 1.72 27.96
CA ASN A 2 -54.21 0.36 27.71
C ASN A 2 -53.76 -0.25 26.36
N LYS A 3 -53.32 0.59 25.41
CA LYS A 3 -52.87 0.13 24.08
C LYS A 3 -51.58 -0.70 24.16
N ILE A 4 -50.66 -0.34 25.05
CA ILE A 4 -49.36 -1.02 25.22
C ILE A 4 -49.57 -2.43 25.80
N LYS A 5 -50.44 -2.57 26.80
CA LYS A 5 -50.79 -3.87 27.41
C LYS A 5 -51.43 -4.83 26.39
N ASN A 6 -52.31 -4.32 25.54
CA ASN A 6 -52.94 -5.12 24.47
C ASN A 6 -51.96 -5.54 23.37
N LEU A 7 -50.95 -4.70 23.05
CA LEU A 7 -49.89 -5.09 22.11
C LEU A 7 -48.96 -6.17 22.70
N ILE A 8 -48.62 -6.06 23.99
CA ILE A 8 -47.77 -7.06 24.68
C ILE A 8 -48.49 -8.41 24.78
N ALA A 9 -49.81 -8.42 25.02
CA ALA A 9 -50.59 -9.65 25.07
C ALA A 9 -50.76 -10.32 23.68
N LYS A 10 -50.71 -9.53 22.60
CA LYS A 10 -50.85 -10.02 21.22
C LYS A 10 -49.57 -10.68 20.69
N TYR A 11 -48.40 -10.31 21.21
CA TYR A 11 -47.11 -10.81 20.75
C TYR A 11 -46.26 -11.33 21.92
N PRO A 12 -46.11 -12.66 22.08
CA PRO A 12 -45.44 -13.24 23.25
C PRO A 12 -43.95 -12.86 23.35
N PHE A 13 -43.29 -12.59 22.22
CA PHE A 13 -41.90 -12.11 22.19
C PHE A 13 -41.76 -10.71 22.82
N LEU A 14 -42.78 -9.86 22.72
CA LEU A 14 -42.73 -8.49 23.23
C LEU A 14 -42.84 -8.47 24.76
N ALA A 15 -43.53 -9.46 25.35
CA ALA A 15 -43.57 -9.66 26.80
C ALA A 15 -42.18 -10.04 27.37
N PHE A 16 -41.41 -10.86 26.63
CA PHE A 16 -40.05 -11.23 27.00
C PHE A 16 -39.08 -10.03 26.93
N VAL A 17 -39.20 -9.22 25.88
CA VAL A 17 -38.38 -8.01 25.69
C VAL A 17 -38.67 -6.94 26.75
N MET A 18 -39.86 -6.92 27.35
CA MET A 18 -40.26 -5.93 28.37
C MET A 18 -39.63 -6.17 29.75
N ASN A 19 -38.86 -7.24 29.93
CA ASN A 19 -38.12 -7.49 31.16
C ASN A 19 -36.99 -6.44 31.31
N ARG A 20 -36.88 -5.81 32.49
CA ARG A 20 -35.87 -4.77 32.77
C ARG A 20 -34.44 -5.20 32.40
N TYR A 21 -34.12 -6.48 32.62
CA TYR A 21 -32.80 -7.02 32.32
C TYR A 21 -32.55 -7.15 30.82
N VAL A 22 -33.58 -7.55 30.06
CA VAL A 22 -33.50 -7.68 28.60
C VAL A 22 -33.42 -6.30 27.94
N LEU A 23 -34.14 -5.29 28.45
CA LEU A 23 -34.02 -3.91 27.97
C LEU A 23 -32.61 -3.34 28.20
N VAL A 24 -32.04 -3.53 29.39
CA VAL A 24 -30.66 -3.08 29.68
C VAL A 24 -29.66 -3.83 28.81
N LEU A 25 -29.83 -5.13 28.61
CA LEU A 25 -28.97 -5.93 27.75
C LEU A 25 -29.07 -5.51 26.28
N ILE A 26 -30.27 -5.28 25.75
CA ILE A 26 -30.47 -4.77 24.39
C ILE A 26 -29.84 -3.39 24.23
N LEU A 27 -30.04 -2.48 25.20
CA LEU A 27 -29.45 -1.15 25.14
C LEU A 27 -27.92 -1.21 25.20
N PHE A 28 -27.37 -2.09 26.03
CA PHE A 28 -25.93 -2.35 26.12
C PHE A 28 -25.37 -3.00 24.84
N SER A 29 -26.07 -3.97 24.25
CA SER A 29 -25.68 -4.59 22.98
C SER A 29 -25.76 -3.60 21.82
N VAL A 30 -26.80 -2.77 21.76
CA VAL A 30 -26.91 -1.71 20.74
C VAL A 30 -25.81 -0.67 20.94
N TRP A 31 -25.49 -0.30 22.18
CA TRP A 31 -24.36 0.60 22.47
C TRP A 31 -23.03 -0.02 22.01
N MET A 32 -22.76 -1.27 22.36
CA MET A 32 -21.54 -1.98 21.94
C MET A 32 -21.47 -2.24 20.43
N LEU A 33 -22.59 -2.37 19.74
CA LEU A 33 -22.59 -2.67 18.29
C LEU A 33 -22.58 -1.41 17.42
N PHE A 34 -23.31 -0.36 17.81
CA PHE A 34 -23.42 0.87 17.02
C PHE A 34 -22.44 1.96 17.45
N PHE A 35 -22.08 2.01 18.74
CA PHE A 35 -21.20 3.05 19.29
C PHE A 35 -19.73 2.58 19.41
N ASP A 36 -19.47 1.27 19.54
CA ASP A 36 -18.12 0.73 19.75
C ASP A 36 -17.47 0.12 18.50
N ASN A 37 -17.25 0.92 17.45
CA ASN A 37 -16.20 0.67 16.45
C ASN A 37 -16.22 -0.61 15.59
N TYR A 38 -17.22 -1.51 15.66
CA TYR A 38 -17.28 -2.65 14.72
C TYR A 38 -17.87 -2.25 13.36
N SER A 39 -17.30 -1.20 12.76
CA SER A 39 -17.60 -0.82 11.40
C SER A 39 -16.98 -1.84 10.45
N TYR A 40 -17.80 -2.55 9.70
CA TYR A 40 -17.35 -3.38 8.57
C TYR A 40 -16.43 -2.62 7.59
N LEU A 41 -16.55 -1.28 7.55
CA LEU A 41 -15.66 -0.42 6.78
C LEU A 41 -14.23 -0.41 7.33
N GLU A 42 -14.06 -0.51 8.65
CA GLU A 42 -12.77 -0.48 9.30
C GLU A 42 -11.97 -1.75 8.96
N HIS A 43 -12.60 -2.93 9.01
CA HIS A 43 -11.93 -4.16 8.55
C HIS A 43 -11.51 -4.08 7.08
N ARG A 44 -12.31 -3.46 6.20
CA ARG A 44 -11.91 -3.27 4.79
C ARG A 44 -10.70 -2.35 4.63
N VAL A 45 -10.57 -1.34 5.49
CA VAL A 45 -9.41 -0.44 5.50
C VAL A 45 -8.18 -1.20 5.98
N LEU A 46 -8.31 -1.96 7.07
CA LEU A 46 -7.22 -2.79 7.60
C LEU A 46 -6.78 -3.85 6.58
N ASP A 47 -7.71 -4.54 5.91
CA ASP A 47 -7.39 -5.53 4.88
C ASP A 47 -6.62 -4.91 3.71
N LYS A 48 -6.98 -3.68 3.32
CA LYS A 48 -6.28 -2.94 2.28
C LYS A 48 -4.85 -2.57 2.73
N GLU A 49 -4.69 -2.12 3.96
CA GLU A 49 -3.39 -1.79 4.54
C GLU A 49 -2.48 -3.03 4.63
N ILE A 50 -3.05 -4.18 5.01
CA ILE A 50 -2.35 -5.47 5.01
C ILE A 50 -1.87 -5.83 3.59
N GLN A 51 -2.73 -5.69 2.59
CA GLN A 51 -2.35 -5.96 1.20
C GLN A 51 -1.23 -5.04 0.72
N GLU A 52 -1.33 -3.74 1.02
CA GLU A 52 -0.30 -2.76 0.66
C GLU A 52 1.06 -3.08 1.31
N ILE A 53 1.06 -3.48 2.58
CA ILE A 53 2.28 -3.89 3.29
C ILE A 53 2.88 -5.15 2.68
N GLU A 54 2.05 -6.16 2.37
CA GLU A 54 2.54 -7.42 1.77
C GLU A 54 3.12 -7.19 0.38
N ASP A 55 2.47 -6.37 -0.45
CA ASP A 55 2.96 -5.99 -1.78
C ASP A 55 4.30 -5.25 -1.69
N ASN A 56 4.44 -4.33 -0.73
CA ASN A 56 5.70 -3.65 -0.46
C ASN A 56 6.81 -4.62 -0.05
N ILE A 57 6.50 -5.59 0.83
CA ILE A 57 7.45 -6.64 1.24
C ILE A 57 7.91 -7.45 0.02
N GLN A 58 6.99 -7.85 -0.86
CA GLN A 58 7.33 -8.60 -2.07
C GLN A 58 8.18 -7.78 -3.05
N TYR A 59 7.85 -6.50 -3.22
CA TYR A 59 8.63 -5.57 -4.02
C TYR A 59 10.07 -5.47 -3.53
N TYR A 60 10.28 -5.17 -2.24
CA TYR A 60 11.62 -5.02 -1.67
C TYR A 60 12.41 -6.33 -1.67
N LYS A 61 11.77 -7.48 -1.40
CA LYS A 61 12.44 -8.79 -1.53
C LYS A 61 12.94 -9.02 -2.95
N THR A 62 12.16 -8.63 -3.95
CA THR A 62 12.52 -8.77 -5.36
C THR A 62 13.67 -7.83 -5.74
N GLU A 63 13.64 -6.57 -5.31
CA GLU A 63 14.74 -5.62 -5.55
C GLU A 63 16.03 -6.05 -4.86
N ILE A 64 15.97 -6.49 -3.60
CA ILE A 64 17.14 -7.04 -2.88
C ILE A 64 17.74 -8.23 -3.66
N LYS A 65 16.90 -9.11 -4.20
CA LYS A 65 17.39 -10.23 -5.01
C LYS A 65 18.10 -9.74 -6.27
N LYS A 66 17.53 -8.78 -7.00
CA LYS A 66 18.16 -8.18 -8.19
C LYS A 66 19.48 -7.51 -7.83
N ASP A 67 19.51 -6.74 -6.76
CA ASP A 67 20.71 -6.02 -6.33
C ASP A 67 21.79 -6.97 -5.82
N SER A 68 21.43 -8.06 -5.15
CA SER A 68 22.39 -9.09 -4.76
C SER A 68 23.08 -9.73 -5.98
N ILE A 69 22.34 -9.91 -7.08
CA ILE A 69 22.89 -10.40 -8.35
C ILE A 69 23.82 -9.35 -8.95
N LYS A 70 23.40 -8.08 -9.04
CA LYS A 70 24.26 -6.98 -9.52
C LYS A 70 25.55 -6.86 -8.71
N ILE A 71 25.47 -6.89 -7.38
CA ILE A 71 26.64 -6.86 -6.50
C ILE A 71 27.56 -8.03 -6.78
N LYS A 72 27.02 -9.23 -6.99
CA LYS A 72 27.82 -10.42 -7.34
C LYS A 72 28.53 -10.24 -8.68
N GLU A 73 27.87 -9.63 -9.67
CA GLU A 73 28.50 -9.29 -10.95
C GLU A 73 29.60 -8.24 -10.78
N LEU A 74 29.35 -7.21 -9.96
CA LEU A 74 30.31 -6.17 -9.58
C LEU A 74 31.41 -6.66 -8.61
N LYS A 75 31.50 -7.93 -8.26
CA LYS A 75 32.70 -8.47 -7.57
C LYS A 75 33.85 -8.75 -8.54
N ASN A 76 33.58 -8.78 -9.84
CA ASN A 76 34.63 -8.91 -10.85
C ASN A 76 35.14 -7.52 -11.22
N ASP A 77 36.45 -7.32 -11.13
CA ASP A 77 37.12 -6.04 -11.39
C ASP A 77 36.75 -5.46 -12.78
N ASP A 78 36.75 -6.32 -13.81
CA ASP A 78 36.36 -5.96 -15.18
C ASP A 78 34.92 -5.40 -15.28
N ARG A 79 33.98 -5.95 -14.48
CA ARG A 79 32.58 -5.50 -14.50
C ARG A 79 32.38 -4.21 -13.73
N VAL A 80 33.17 -4.00 -12.67
CA VAL A 80 33.19 -2.73 -11.93
C VAL A 80 33.72 -1.62 -12.82
N GLU A 81 34.85 -1.85 -13.50
CA GLU A 81 35.45 -0.88 -14.41
C GLU A 81 34.47 -0.51 -15.53
N LYS A 82 33.83 -1.51 -16.15
CA LYS A 82 32.81 -1.28 -17.17
C LYS A 82 31.64 -0.44 -16.65
N TYR A 83 31.11 -0.76 -15.47
CA TYR A 83 30.00 -0.01 -14.87
C TYR A 83 30.40 1.44 -14.53
N ALA A 84 31.59 1.63 -13.97
CA ALA A 84 32.14 2.95 -13.64
C ALA A 84 32.34 3.83 -14.90
N ARG A 85 32.80 3.23 -16.00
CA ARG A 85 32.96 3.91 -17.29
C ARG A 85 31.62 4.25 -17.95
N GLU A 86 30.65 3.34 -17.95
CA GLU A 86 29.36 3.55 -18.62
C GLU A 86 28.41 4.48 -17.86
N LYS A 87 28.37 4.39 -16.51
CA LYS A 87 27.44 5.19 -15.70
C LYS A 87 28.02 6.50 -15.18
N TYR A 88 29.31 6.50 -14.87
CA TYR A 88 29.96 7.63 -14.21
C TYR A 88 31.08 8.26 -15.03
N TYR A 89 31.34 7.76 -16.25
CA TYR A 89 32.39 8.26 -17.14
C TYR A 89 33.76 8.36 -16.44
N MET A 90 34.07 7.39 -15.57
CA MET A 90 35.36 7.34 -14.89
C MET A 90 36.48 7.02 -15.88
N LYS A 91 37.64 7.67 -15.72
CA LYS A 91 38.87 7.43 -16.51
C LYS A 91 40.08 7.25 -15.62
N ARG A 92 41.14 6.64 -16.18
CA ARG A 92 42.47 6.66 -15.60
C ARG A 92 43.19 7.98 -15.94
N ASP A 93 44.20 8.34 -15.16
CA ASP A 93 44.92 9.61 -15.32
C ASP A 93 45.63 9.75 -16.69
N ASN A 94 45.90 8.63 -17.35
CA ASN A 94 46.55 8.54 -18.65
C ASN A 94 45.57 8.32 -19.83
N GLU A 95 44.28 8.54 -19.63
CA GLU A 95 43.24 8.34 -20.65
C GLU A 95 42.43 9.63 -20.91
N ASP A 96 42.02 9.82 -22.15
CA ASP A 96 41.12 10.90 -22.58
C ASP A 96 39.75 10.32 -22.97
N ILE A 97 38.67 10.89 -22.40
CA ILE A 97 37.29 10.52 -22.72
C ILE A 97 36.73 11.51 -23.74
N TYR A 98 36.16 10.99 -24.81
CA TYR A 98 35.40 11.76 -25.79
C TYR A 98 33.91 11.39 -25.67
N ILE A 99 33.06 12.39 -25.46
CA ILE A 99 31.60 12.24 -25.50
C ILE A 99 31.15 12.73 -26.87
N ILE A 100 30.64 11.82 -27.70
CA ILE A 100 30.16 12.15 -29.04
C ILE A 100 28.64 12.31 -28.95
N GLU A 101 28.17 13.53 -29.18
CA GLU A 101 26.75 13.86 -29.22
C GLU A 101 26.33 14.10 -30.67
N PHE A 102 25.37 13.31 -31.16
CA PHE A 102 24.81 13.53 -32.49
C PHE A 102 23.71 14.60 -32.44
N GLU A 103 23.75 15.54 -33.39
CA GLU A 103 22.81 16.68 -33.45
C GLU A 103 21.34 16.24 -33.59
N ASP A 104 21.10 15.12 -34.27
CA ASP A 104 19.77 14.54 -34.45
C ASP A 104 19.20 13.99 -33.13
N GLU A 105 20.07 13.46 -32.24
CA GLU A 105 19.67 12.94 -30.93
C GLU A 105 19.39 14.07 -29.91
N LYS A 106 20.11 15.20 -30.01
CA LYS A 106 19.82 16.40 -29.21
C LYS A 106 18.44 16.98 -29.49
N LYS A 107 18.04 17.04 -30.76
CA LYS A 107 16.71 17.54 -31.15
C LYS A 107 15.59 16.60 -30.65
N ALA A 108 15.77 15.29 -30.79
CA ALA A 108 14.82 14.30 -30.28
C ALA A 108 14.70 14.29 -28.74
N ALA A 109 15.79 14.57 -28.01
CA ALA A 109 15.76 14.69 -26.54
C ALA A 109 15.09 16.00 -26.07
N ALA A 110 15.31 17.11 -26.79
CA ALA A 110 14.69 18.40 -26.52
C ALA A 110 13.18 18.42 -26.83
N GLU A 111 12.73 17.71 -27.86
CA GLU A 111 11.30 17.57 -28.19
C GLU A 111 10.55 16.75 -27.13
N LYS A 112 11.16 15.69 -26.58
CA LYS A 112 10.58 14.88 -25.51
C LYS A 112 10.42 15.61 -24.18
N THR A 113 11.28 16.59 -23.88
CA THR A 113 11.16 17.42 -22.66
C THR A 113 10.12 18.52 -22.82
N THR A 114 9.82 18.95 -24.05
CA THR A 114 8.86 20.03 -24.32
C THR A 114 7.43 19.52 -24.51
N SER A 115 7.23 18.25 -24.91
CA SER A 115 5.90 17.65 -25.10
C SER A 115 5.22 17.13 -23.82
N ASN A 116 5.94 17.07 -22.70
CA ASN A 116 5.43 16.52 -21.43
C ASN A 116 5.02 17.62 -20.43
N ASN A 117 4.85 18.86 -20.88
CA ASN A 117 4.37 20.00 -20.10
C ASN A 117 3.13 20.62 -20.73
#